data_AF-A0A2U3WAI9-F1
#
_entry.id   AF-A0A2U3WAI9-F1
#
_cell.length_a   1.000
_cell.length_b   1.000
_cell.length_c   1.000
_cell.angle_alpha   90.00
_cell.angle_beta   90.00
_cell.angle_gamma   90.00
#
_symmetry.space_group_name_H-M   'P 1'
#
loop_
_entity.id
_entity.type
_entity.pdbx_description
1 polymer ?
#
loop_
_entity_poly.entity_id
_entity_poly.type
_entity_poly.pdbx_seq_one_letter_code
_entity_poly.pdbx_strand_id
1 'polypeptide(L)'
;MAEDIKTKIKDDQTAPSDSCFPNQNQTRNCWQNYLDLHRCEKAMTATGGDVSVCEWYRHVYKSLCPTPWVSAWDDRRAEGTFPGKI
;
A
#
# COMPACT_ATOMS: atom_id res chain seq x y z
N MET A 1 6.21 -10.46 -13.87
CA MET A 1 5.63 -9.32 -13.11
C MET A 1 5.22 -9.73 -11.71
N ALA A 2 4.19 -10.56 -11.52
CA ALA A 2 3.78 -11.03 -10.18
C ALA A 2 4.88 -11.85 -9.48
N GLU A 3 5.52 -12.78 -10.19
CA GLU A 3 6.62 -13.60 -9.65
C GLU A 3 7.86 -12.78 -9.27
N ASP A 4 8.14 -11.70 -10.00
CA ASP A 4 9.24 -10.77 -9.68
C ASP A 4 8.94 -9.99 -8.39
N ILE A 5 7.68 -9.61 -8.17
CA ILE A 5 7.23 -8.93 -6.95
C ILE A 5 7.33 -9.87 -5.74
N LYS A 6 6.91 -11.12 -5.88
CA LYS A 6 7.04 -12.12 -4.81
C LYS A 6 8.50 -12.38 -4.44
N THR A 7 9.38 -12.46 -5.43
CA THR A 7 10.83 -12.60 -5.19
C THR A 7 11.37 -11.39 -4.42
N LYS A 8 11.02 -10.17 -4.83
CA LYS A 8 11.41 -8.95 -4.11
C LYS A 8 10.91 -8.90 -2.68
N ILE A 9 9.63 -9.22 -2.45
CA ILE A 9 9.03 -9.27 -1.09
C ILE A 9 9.74 -10.32 -0.22
N LYS A 10 10.22 -11.41 -0.81
CA LYS A 10 10.95 -12.46 -0.08
C LYS A 10 12.34 -12.01 0.34
N ASP A 11 13.01 -11.24 -0.52
CA ASP A 11 14.37 -10.75 -0.27
C ASP A 11 14.39 -9.53 0.67
N ASP A 12 13.36 -8.67 0.58
CA ASP A 12 13.19 -7.47 1.40
C ASP A 12 12.47 -7.79 2.71
N GLN A 13 13.19 -7.72 3.84
CA GLN A 13 12.59 -7.94 5.18
C GLN A 13 11.70 -6.76 5.62
N THR A 14 11.91 -5.57 5.06
CA THR A 14 11.22 -4.32 5.42
C THR A 14 11.13 -3.39 4.21
N ALA A 15 10.37 -2.30 4.33
CA ALA A 15 10.27 -1.30 3.27
C ALA A 15 11.66 -0.69 2.94
N PRO A 16 12.06 -0.65 1.66
CA PRO A 16 13.31 -0.03 1.25
C PRO A 16 13.27 1.50 1.37
N SER A 17 14.43 2.14 1.33
CA SER A 17 14.51 3.61 1.30
C SER A 17 13.88 4.17 0.03
N ASP A 18 12.92 5.07 0.17
CA ASP A 18 12.26 5.75 -0.95
C ASP A 18 12.81 7.17 -1.13
N SER A 19 13.44 7.42 -2.28
CA SER A 19 13.97 8.75 -2.65
C SER A 19 12.91 9.85 -2.76
N CYS A 20 11.63 9.50 -2.94
CA CYS A 20 10.51 10.44 -2.95
C CYS A 20 10.17 10.94 -1.53
N PHE A 21 10.55 10.16 -0.50
CA PHE A 21 10.34 10.48 0.92
C PHE A 21 11.68 10.43 1.68
N PRO A 22 12.65 11.32 1.36
CA PRO A 22 14.01 11.24 1.93
C PRO A 22 14.11 11.79 3.36
N ASN A 23 13.08 12.49 3.82
CA ASN A 23 13.08 13.19 5.10
C ASN A 23 12.64 12.30 6.26
N GLN A 24 12.93 12.71 7.50
CA GLN A 24 12.50 11.99 8.71
C GLN A 24 10.97 11.85 8.82
N ASN A 25 10.19 12.78 8.28
CA ASN A 25 8.74 12.69 8.26
C ASN A 25 8.26 11.69 7.18
N GLN A 26 7.88 10.48 7.61
CA GLN A 26 7.43 9.38 6.75
C GLN A 26 5.89 9.25 6.65
N THR A 27 5.12 10.18 7.21
CA THR A 27 3.65 10.11 7.20
C THR A 27 3.09 10.02 5.77
N ARG A 28 3.67 10.78 4.84
CA ARG A 28 3.23 10.77 3.43
C ARG A 28 3.58 9.46 2.72
N ASN A 29 4.69 8.81 3.08
CA ASN A 29 5.10 7.53 2.53
C ASN A 29 4.08 6.43 2.88
N CYS A 30 3.74 6.33 4.17
CA CYS A 30 2.70 5.43 4.66
C CYS A 30 1.35 5.69 3.96
N TRP A 31 0.89 6.94 3.94
CA TRP A 31 -0.39 7.31 3.32
C TRP A 31 -0.45 6.98 1.83
N GLN A 32 0.63 7.29 1.09
CA GLN A 32 0.69 7.04 -0.35
C GLN A 32 0.61 5.54 -0.66
N ASN A 33 1.38 4.70 0.03
CA ASN A 33 1.34 3.25 -0.18
C ASN A 33 0.00 2.61 0.20
N TYR A 34 -0.67 3.12 1.24
CA TYR A 34 -2.02 2.68 1.58
C TYR A 34 -3.03 2.99 0.46
N LEU A 35 -2.98 4.21 -0.10
CA LEU A 35 -3.83 4.58 -1.24
C LEU A 35 -3.51 3.76 -2.49
N ASP A 36 -2.22 3.54 -2.77
CA ASP A 36 -1.77 2.86 -3.97
C ASP A 36 -2.13 1.37 -3.97
N LEU A 37 -2.13 0.72 -2.79
CA LEU A 37 -2.72 -0.62 -2.67
C LEU A 37 -4.15 -0.62 -3.21
N HIS A 38 -5.02 0.20 -2.63
CA HIS A 38 -6.45 0.12 -2.92
C HIS A 38 -6.80 0.62 -4.32
N ARG A 39 -6.04 1.58 -4.85
CA ARG A 39 -6.14 1.99 -6.26
C ARG A 39 -5.73 0.86 -7.19
N CYS A 40 -4.64 0.17 -6.87
CA CYS A 40 -4.16 -0.97 -7.63
C CYS A 40 -5.18 -2.12 -7.61
N GLU A 41 -5.69 -2.49 -6.43
CA GLU A 41 -6.72 -3.53 -6.27
C GLU A 41 -7.98 -3.19 -7.07
N LYS A 42 -8.45 -1.93 -6.99
CA LYS A 42 -9.62 -1.45 -7.73
C LYS A 42 -9.39 -1.49 -9.24
N ALA A 43 -8.22 -1.04 -9.71
CA ALA A 43 -7.87 -1.08 -11.12
C ALA A 43 -7.79 -2.52 -11.63
N MET A 44 -7.09 -3.41 -10.92
CA MET A 44 -6.96 -4.82 -11.31
C MET A 44 -8.31 -5.53 -11.30
N THR A 45 -9.15 -5.29 -10.30
CA THR A 45 -10.50 -5.87 -10.25
C THR A 45 -11.36 -5.38 -11.42
N ALA A 46 -11.27 -4.09 -11.79
CA ALA A 46 -12.03 -3.53 -12.90
C ALA A 46 -11.58 -4.07 -14.27
N THR A 47 -10.29 -4.35 -14.44
CA THR A 47 -9.73 -4.88 -15.70
C THR A 47 -9.72 -6.41 -15.76
N GLY A 48 -10.10 -7.11 -14.68
CA GLY A 48 -9.96 -8.57 -14.56
C GLY A 48 -8.51 -9.04 -14.47
N GLY A 49 -7.60 -8.17 -14.01
CA GLY A 49 -6.18 -8.45 -13.84
C GLY A 49 -5.85 -9.18 -12.53
N ASP A 50 -4.60 -9.59 -12.40
CA ASP A 50 -4.11 -10.27 -11.19
C ASP A 50 -3.80 -9.27 -10.07
N VAL A 51 -4.51 -9.38 -8.95
CA VAL A 51 -4.36 -8.52 -7.77
C VAL A 51 -3.02 -8.78 -7.04
N SER A 52 -2.36 -9.92 -7.28
CA SER A 52 -1.08 -10.25 -6.63
C SER A 52 0.02 -9.23 -6.94
N VAL A 53 -0.08 -8.51 -8.06
CA VAL A 53 0.84 -7.42 -8.42
C VAL A 53 0.77 -6.21 -7.47
N CYS A 54 -0.31 -6.09 -6.69
CA CYS A 54 -0.48 -5.03 -5.70
C CYS A 54 0.14 -5.38 -4.34
N GLU A 55 0.61 -6.62 -4.15
CA GLU A 55 1.15 -7.10 -2.86
C GLU A 55 2.37 -6.32 -2.38
N TRP A 56 3.14 -5.71 -3.30
CA TRP A 56 4.25 -4.84 -2.93
C TRP A 56 3.81 -3.68 -2.05
N TYR A 57 2.75 -2.96 -2.45
CA TYR A 57 2.22 -1.85 -1.66
C TYR A 57 1.73 -2.32 -0.29
N ARG A 58 1.16 -3.54 -0.24
CA ARG A 58 0.72 -4.17 1.01
C ARG A 58 1.86 -4.48 1.95
N HIS A 59 2.99 -4.97 1.43
CA HIS A 59 4.20 -5.15 2.22
C HIS A 59 4.69 -3.80 2.76
N VAL A 60 4.80 -2.78 1.91
CA VAL A 60 5.38 -1.48 2.28
C VAL A 60 4.54 -0.74 3.32
N TYR A 61 3.22 -0.56 3.12
CA TYR A 61 2.42 0.19 4.09
C TYR A 61 2.31 -0.55 5.43
N LYS A 62 2.32 -1.90 5.44
CA LYS A 62 2.33 -2.66 6.70
C LYS A 62 3.62 -2.49 7.48
N SER A 63 4.75 -2.28 6.79
CA SER A 63 6.04 -2.02 7.42
C SER A 63 6.15 -0.59 7.96
N LEU A 64 5.47 0.39 7.34
CA LEU A 64 5.60 1.81 7.67
C LEU A 64 4.47 2.38 8.55
N CYS A 65 3.23 1.92 8.34
CA CYS A 65 2.06 2.54 8.94
C CYS A 65 1.77 2.00 10.34
N PRO A 66 1.45 2.88 11.31
CA PRO A 66 0.90 2.45 12.58
C PRO A 66 -0.42 1.68 12.40
N THR A 67 -0.56 0.52 13.04
CA THR A 67 -1.78 -0.30 13.00
C THR A 67 -3.07 0.48 13.32
N PRO A 68 -3.10 1.40 14.31
CA PRO A 68 -4.29 2.18 14.61
C PRO A 68 -4.73 3.08 13.45
N TRP A 69 -3.79 3.59 12.64
CA TRP A 69 -4.12 4.42 11.49
C TRP A 69 -4.77 3.57 10.39
N VAL A 70 -4.17 2.41 10.09
CA VAL A 70 -4.69 1.48 9.09
C VAL A 70 -6.10 1.04 9.46
N SER A 71 -6.33 0.62 10.71
CA SER A 71 -7.67 0.23 11.19
C SER A 71 -8.68 1.35 11.02
N ALA A 72 -8.34 2.58 11.47
CA ALA A 72 -9.25 3.71 11.35
C ALA A 72 -9.54 4.10 9.89
N TRP A 73 -8.58 3.93 8.98
CA TRP A 73 -8.78 4.15 7.55
C TRP A 73 -9.65 3.06 6.92
N ASP A 74 -9.44 1.80 7.31
CA ASP A 74 -10.24 0.66 6.88
C ASP A 74 -11.72 0.82 7.30
N ASP A 75 -11.96 1.21 8.55
CA ASP A 75 -13.31 1.50 9.07
C ASP A 75 -13.98 2.63 8.25
N ARG A 76 -13.27 3.75 8.04
CA ARG A 76 -13.78 4.86 7.22
C ARG A 76 -14.05 4.47 5.77
N ARG A 77 -13.27 3.54 5.19
CA ARG A 77 -13.53 3.02 3.83
C ARG A 77 -14.79 2.17 3.82
N ALA A 78 -14.98 1.31 4.82
CA ALA A 78 -16.19 0.49 4.96
C ALA A 78 -17.44 1.36 5.15
N GLU A 79 -17.33 2.46 5.90
CA GLU A 79 -18.40 3.44 6.11
C GLU A 79 -18.62 4.41 4.92
N GLY A 80 -17.72 4.42 3.92
CA GLY A 80 -17.77 5.37 2.81
C GLY A 80 -17.41 6.81 3.20
N THR A 81 -16.80 7.03 4.36
CA THR A 81 -16.40 8.35 4.90
C THR A 81 -14.90 8.63 4.71
N PHE A 82 -14.17 7.77 4.01
CA PHE A 82 -12.74 7.92 3.77
C PHE A 82 -12.44 9.13 2.85
N PRO A 83 -11.56 10.07 3.28
CA PRO A 83 -11.31 11.30 2.53
C PRO A 83 -10.37 11.14 1.33
N GLY A 84 -9.65 10.01 1.23
CA GLY A 84 -8.71 9.76 0.14
C GLY A 84 -9.41 9.25 -1.12
N LYS A 85 -8.97 9.73 -2.29
CA LYS A 85 -9.47 9.24 -3.58
C LYS A 85 -8.86 7.88 -3.93
N ILE A 86 -9.69 6.84 -3.89
CA ILE A 86 -9.38 5.46 -4.28
C ILE A 86 -10.03 5.13 -5.62
#